data_AF-A0A0D6ESF9-F1
#
_entry.id   AF-A0A0D6ESF9-F1
#
_cell.length_a   1.000
_cell.length_b   1.000
_cell.length_c   1.000
_cell.angle_alpha   90.00
_cell.angle_beta   90.00
_cell.angle_gamma   90.00
#
_symmetry.space_group_name_H-M   'P 1'
#
loop_
_entity.id
_entity.type
_entity.pdbx_description
1 polymer ?
#
loop_
_entity_poly.entity_id
_entity_poly.type
_entity_poly.pdbx_seq_one_letter_code
_entity_poly.pdbx_strand_id
1 'polypeptide(L)'
;MAPVTSALTTWQGHRFILGMQKELGDHATNEQVVEFIWSTLKNGQVIPGYGHAVLRKPDPRFMALQQFGVSHPEVAKDPVFKYVDQLYQVAPGVLTEHGKTKNPFPNVDAASGSLLYHYGLKQFDFYTVTFGTSRAMGGLSQLVWDRALGLPIERPKSLSMEAIKKLINA
;
A
#
# COMPACT_ATOMS: atom_id res chain seq x y z
N MET A 1 -5.80 -18.33 9.96
CA MET A 1 -4.72 -17.32 9.99
C MET A 1 -5.10 -16.22 9.01
N ALA A 2 -5.30 -14.99 9.49
CA ALA A 2 -5.54 -13.86 8.59
C ALA A 2 -4.29 -13.65 7.71
N PRO A 3 -4.44 -13.42 6.40
CA PRO A 3 -3.29 -13.14 5.55
C PRO A 3 -2.59 -11.87 6.07
N VAL A 4 -1.28 -11.94 6.26
CA VAL A 4 -0.40 -10.83 6.68
C VAL A 4 -0.34 -9.71 5.60
N THR A 5 -0.99 -9.93 4.47
CA THR A 5 -1.02 -9.04 3.31
C THR A 5 -2.33 -8.27 3.28
N SER A 6 -2.32 -7.03 3.75
CA SER A 6 -3.43 -6.11 3.51
C SER A 6 -2.98 -5.12 2.44
N ALA A 7 -3.60 -5.19 1.26
CA ALA A 7 -3.56 -4.11 0.31
C ALA A 7 -4.35 -2.95 0.94
N LEU A 8 -3.69 -2.22 1.84
CA LEU A 8 -4.27 -1.11 2.55
C LEU A 8 -4.20 0.13 1.68
N THR A 9 -5.25 0.92 1.80
CA THR A 9 -5.40 2.19 1.09
C THR A 9 -4.36 3.22 1.55
N THR A 10 -4.04 4.18 0.68
CA THR A 10 -3.12 5.30 0.99
C THR A 10 -3.37 5.94 2.38
N TRP A 11 -4.64 6.13 2.80
CA TRP A 11 -4.93 6.74 4.10
C TRP A 11 -4.57 5.85 5.30
N GLN A 12 -4.70 4.52 5.18
CA GLN A 12 -4.32 3.56 6.21
C GLN A 12 -2.79 3.49 6.35
N GLY A 13 -2.09 3.47 5.21
CA GLY A 13 -0.63 3.56 5.17
C GLY A 13 -0.13 4.82 5.87
N HIS A 14 -0.71 5.96 5.52
CA HIS A 14 -0.31 7.22 6.11
C HIS A 14 -0.66 7.35 7.61
N ARG A 15 -1.80 6.83 8.06
CA ARG A 15 -2.12 6.76 9.51
C ARG A 15 -1.10 5.96 10.29
N PHE A 16 -0.58 4.88 9.73
CA PHE A 16 0.46 4.08 10.37
C PHE A 16 1.77 4.88 10.52
N ILE A 17 2.18 5.62 9.49
CA ILE A 17 3.36 6.49 9.56
C ILE A 17 3.20 7.55 10.65
N LEU A 18 2.06 8.22 10.72
CA LEU A 18 1.81 9.22 11.77
C LEU A 18 1.72 8.60 13.16
N GLY A 19 1.20 7.38 13.28
CA GLY A 19 1.21 6.62 14.52
C GLY A 19 2.63 6.33 15.00
N MET A 20 3.49 5.89 14.09
CA MET A 20 4.91 5.64 14.35
C MET A 20 5.64 6.94 14.74
N GLN A 21 5.44 8.04 14.02
CA GLN A 21 5.99 9.35 14.40
C GLN A 21 5.52 9.80 15.79
N LYS A 22 4.24 9.60 16.11
CA LYS A 22 3.67 9.96 17.41
C LYS A 22 4.33 9.18 18.56
N GLU A 23 4.68 7.92 18.33
CA GLU A 23 5.28 7.05 19.35
C GLU A 23 6.79 7.24 19.48
N LEU A 24 7.50 7.36 18.35
CA LEU A 24 8.96 7.38 18.29
C LEU A 24 9.57 8.80 18.20
N GLY A 25 8.74 9.83 17.95
CA GLY A 25 9.18 11.22 17.75
C GLY A 25 9.62 11.53 16.31
N ASP A 26 10.35 12.62 16.09
CA ASP A 26 10.75 13.07 14.74
C ASP A 26 12.12 12.52 14.27
N HIS A 27 12.88 11.90 15.17
CA HIS A 27 14.30 11.57 14.98
C HIS A 27 14.65 10.15 15.43
N ALA A 28 13.74 9.21 15.22
CA ALA A 28 13.98 7.82 15.58
C ALA A 28 15.10 7.19 14.72
N THR A 29 15.91 6.34 15.34
CA THR A 29 16.94 5.57 14.63
C THR A 29 16.32 4.37 13.90
N ASN A 30 17.08 3.79 12.97
CA ASN A 30 16.63 2.60 12.24
C ASN A 30 16.38 1.41 13.19
N GLU A 31 17.15 1.30 14.28
CA GLU A 31 16.98 0.27 15.30
C GLU A 31 15.63 0.42 16.03
N GLN A 32 15.26 1.65 16.40
CA GLN A 32 13.96 1.93 17.03
C GLN A 32 12.80 1.62 16.09
N VAL A 33 12.95 1.93 14.80
CA VAL A 33 11.95 1.56 13.77
C VAL A 33 11.85 0.04 13.63
N VAL A 34 12.97 -0.69 13.66
CA VAL A 34 12.97 -2.16 13.63
C VAL A 34 12.25 -2.75 14.85
N GLU A 35 12.51 -2.24 16.06
CA GLU A 35 11.80 -2.64 17.27
C GLU A 35 10.29 -2.39 17.16
N PHE A 36 9.90 -1.22 16.66
CA PHE A 36 8.50 -0.87 16.44
C PHE A 36 7.81 -1.83 15.45
N ILE A 37 8.48 -2.17 14.33
CA ILE A 37 7.97 -3.14 13.35
C ILE A 37 7.79 -4.52 14.01
N TRP A 38 8.79 -4.98 14.76
CA TRP A 38 8.71 -6.26 15.46
C TRP A 38 7.58 -6.29 16.50
N SER A 39 7.41 -5.22 17.27
CA SER A 39 6.31 -5.07 18.22
C SER A 39 4.96 -5.17 17.50
N THR A 40 4.80 -4.42 16.40
CA THR A 40 3.59 -4.44 15.56
C THR A 40 3.28 -5.87 15.07
N LEU A 41 4.27 -6.57 14.52
CA LEU A 41 4.09 -7.95 14.01
C LEU A 41 3.79 -8.96 15.13
N LYS A 42 4.44 -8.84 16.30
CA LYS A 42 4.19 -9.70 17.48
C LYS A 42 2.78 -9.51 18.05
N ASN A 43 2.22 -8.30 17.93
CA ASN A 43 0.85 -7.98 18.30
C ASN A 43 -0.18 -8.48 17.27
N GLY A 44 0.25 -9.20 16.23
CA GLY A 44 -0.63 -9.74 15.19
C GLY A 44 -1.11 -8.70 14.18
N GLN A 45 -0.54 -7.49 14.23
CA GLN A 45 -0.79 -6.45 13.22
C GLN A 45 0.11 -6.65 12.01
N VAL A 46 -0.15 -5.86 10.97
CA VAL A 46 0.54 -5.91 9.68
C VAL A 46 1.16 -4.55 9.38
N ILE A 47 2.20 -4.52 8.55
CA ILE A 47 2.82 -3.26 8.09
C ILE A 47 2.12 -2.79 6.82
N PRO A 48 1.36 -1.69 6.85
CA PRO A 48 0.58 -1.26 5.70
C PRO A 48 1.42 -0.94 4.47
N GLY A 49 0.95 -1.37 3.31
CA GLY A 49 1.63 -1.16 2.04
C GLY A 49 2.76 -2.16 1.77
N TYR A 50 3.06 -3.08 2.69
CA TYR A 50 4.04 -4.16 2.54
C TYR A 50 3.37 -5.53 2.50
N GLY A 51 4.03 -6.49 1.86
CA GLY A 51 3.54 -7.88 1.81
C GLY A 51 2.59 -8.11 0.64
N HIS A 52 3.10 -8.17 -0.58
CA HIS A 52 2.29 -8.45 -1.75
C HIS A 52 2.27 -9.92 -2.14
N ALA A 53 1.14 -10.41 -2.63
CA ALA A 53 1.02 -11.78 -3.14
C ALA A 53 1.80 -12.00 -4.46
N VAL A 54 2.00 -10.93 -5.25
CA VAL A 54 2.48 -11.03 -6.64
C VAL A 54 3.83 -10.33 -6.86
N LEU A 55 4.01 -9.10 -6.36
CA LEU A 55 5.21 -8.30 -6.63
C LEU A 55 6.45 -8.88 -5.96
N ARG A 56 7.46 -9.26 -6.75
CA ARG A 56 8.73 -9.86 -6.26
C ARG A 56 9.85 -8.84 -6.03
N LYS A 57 9.56 -7.56 -6.28
CA LYS A 57 10.48 -6.42 -6.17
C LYS A 57 9.64 -5.20 -5.73
N PRO A 58 10.26 -4.11 -5.26
CA PRO A 58 9.55 -2.86 -5.00
C PRO A 58 8.71 -2.44 -6.20
N ASP A 59 7.48 -1.99 -5.93
CA ASP A 59 6.59 -1.44 -6.96
C ASP A 59 7.28 -0.24 -7.64
N PRO A 60 7.43 -0.22 -8.97
CA PRO A 60 8.00 0.94 -9.67
C PRO A 60 7.31 2.27 -9.35
N ARG A 61 6.00 2.23 -9.02
CA ARG A 61 5.24 3.41 -8.60
C ARG A 61 5.66 3.90 -7.22
N PHE A 62 5.96 2.98 -6.30
CA PHE A 62 6.55 3.34 -5.02
C PHE A 62 7.92 3.97 -5.23
N MET A 63 8.77 3.35 -6.05
CA MET A 63 10.12 3.84 -6.34
C MET A 63 10.10 5.26 -6.92
N ALA A 64 9.16 5.58 -7.81
CA ALA A 64 9.01 6.92 -8.36
C ALA A 64 8.67 7.96 -7.28
N LEU A 65 7.77 7.64 -6.34
CA LEU A 65 7.39 8.53 -5.25
C LEU A 65 8.51 8.65 -4.20
N GLN A 66 9.20 7.56 -3.89
CA GLN A 66 10.36 7.58 -3.01
C GLN A 66 11.46 8.46 -3.61
N GLN A 67 11.78 8.26 -4.89
CA GLN A 67 12.78 9.05 -5.61
C GLN A 67 12.41 10.54 -5.62
N PHE A 68 11.13 10.85 -5.86
CA PHE A 68 10.62 12.21 -5.76
C PHE A 68 10.88 12.79 -4.36
N GLY A 69 10.52 12.09 -3.30
CA GLY A 69 10.69 12.65 -1.95
C GLY A 69 12.16 12.81 -1.53
N VAL A 70 13.06 11.91 -1.92
CA VAL A 70 14.50 12.07 -1.62
C VAL A 70 15.16 13.16 -2.47
N SER A 71 14.67 13.43 -3.70
CA SER A 71 15.25 14.45 -4.57
C SER A 71 14.82 15.88 -4.21
N HIS A 72 13.79 16.04 -3.39
CA HIS A 72 13.23 17.33 -2.99
C HIS A 72 13.64 17.65 -1.54
N PRO A 73 14.59 18.58 -1.30
CA PRO A 73 15.16 18.81 0.03
C PRO A 73 14.15 19.16 1.12
N GLU A 74 13.04 19.81 0.77
CA GLU A 74 11.95 20.13 1.68
C GLU A 74 11.18 18.87 2.13
N VAL A 75 10.96 17.93 1.22
CA VAL A 75 10.30 16.65 1.50
C VAL A 75 11.26 15.71 2.24
N ALA A 76 12.52 15.63 1.81
CA ALA A 76 13.53 14.79 2.45
C ALA A 76 13.81 15.17 3.92
N LYS A 77 13.54 16.43 4.29
CA LYS A 77 13.65 16.90 5.68
C LYS A 77 12.40 16.63 6.52
N ASP A 78 11.26 16.37 5.88
CA ASP A 78 9.99 16.11 6.55
C ASP A 78 10.06 14.82 7.39
N PRO A 79 9.78 14.88 8.71
CA PRO A 79 9.85 13.71 9.58
C PRO A 79 8.92 12.56 9.14
N VAL A 80 7.75 12.85 8.60
CA VAL A 80 6.79 11.87 8.10
C VAL A 80 7.37 11.13 6.88
N PHE A 81 7.96 11.86 5.94
CA PHE A 81 8.57 11.23 4.76
C PHE A 81 9.81 10.43 5.14
N LYS A 82 10.62 10.90 6.09
CA LYS A 82 11.77 10.13 6.60
C LYS A 82 11.36 8.76 7.12
N TYR A 83 10.24 8.65 7.81
CA TYR A 83 9.73 7.35 8.25
C TYR A 83 9.35 6.42 7.10
N VAL A 84 8.82 6.95 5.99
CA VAL A 84 8.56 6.16 4.78
C VAL A 84 9.88 5.63 4.20
N ASP A 85 10.91 6.47 4.13
CA ASP A 85 12.22 6.08 3.62
C ASP A 85 12.95 5.07 4.54
N GLN A 86 12.88 5.27 5.85
CA GLN A 86 13.42 4.31 6.83
C GLN A 86 12.71 2.96 6.74
N LEU A 87 11.37 2.94 6.67
CA LEU A 87 10.62 1.69 6.50
C LEU A 87 11.04 0.96 5.23
N TYR A 88 11.26 1.68 4.13
CA TYR A 88 11.73 1.07 2.88
C TYR A 88 13.08 0.35 3.05
N GLN A 89 13.98 0.92 3.83
CA GLN A 89 15.30 0.35 4.10
C GLN A 89 15.22 -0.88 5.03
N VAL A 90 14.40 -0.82 6.09
CA VAL A 90 14.46 -1.83 7.18
C VAL A 90 13.36 -2.89 7.12
N ALA A 91 12.14 -2.53 6.69
CA ALA A 91 10.99 -3.44 6.74
C ALA A 91 11.17 -4.70 5.88
N PRO A 92 11.77 -4.66 4.68
CA PRO A 92 11.96 -5.87 3.88
C PRO A 92 12.78 -6.95 4.60
N GLY A 93 13.83 -6.56 5.34
CA GLY A 93 14.64 -7.48 6.13
C GLY A 93 13.84 -8.11 7.27
N VAL A 94 13.17 -7.28 8.07
CA VAL A 94 12.34 -7.74 9.20
C VAL A 94 11.21 -8.67 8.75
N LEU A 95 10.51 -8.33 7.66
CA LEU A 95 9.42 -9.15 7.11
C LEU A 95 9.91 -10.48 6.55
N THR A 96 11.13 -10.51 6.01
CA THR A 96 11.78 -11.76 5.56
C THR A 96 12.09 -12.65 6.76
N GLU A 97 12.69 -12.09 7.82
CA GLU A 97 13.02 -12.80 9.06
C GLU A 97 11.77 -13.32 9.78
N HIS A 98 10.69 -12.53 9.81
CA HIS A 98 9.40 -12.95 10.38
C HIS A 98 8.77 -14.15 9.63
N GLY A 99 9.15 -14.40 8.37
CA GLY A 99 8.83 -15.63 7.64
C GLY A 99 7.38 -15.83 7.19
N LYS A 100 6.45 -14.94 7.54
CA LYS A 100 5.03 -15.02 7.11
C LYS A 100 4.72 -14.26 5.81
N THR A 101 5.67 -13.50 5.30
CA THR A 101 5.48 -12.64 4.13
C THR A 101 6.15 -13.23 2.90
N LYS A 102 5.38 -13.54 1.85
CA LYS A 102 5.94 -14.10 0.61
C LYS A 102 6.83 -13.11 -0.14
N ASN A 103 6.38 -11.86 -0.27
CA ASN A 103 7.18 -10.80 -0.89
C ASN A 103 7.14 -9.54 -0.01
N PRO A 104 8.26 -9.14 0.60
CA PRO A 104 8.29 -8.14 1.66
C PRO A 104 8.45 -6.70 1.13
N PHE A 105 8.01 -6.44 -0.11
CA PHE A 105 8.25 -5.17 -0.79
C PHE A 105 7.05 -4.22 -0.73
N PRO A 106 7.29 -2.90 -0.75
CA PRO A 106 6.24 -1.90 -0.67
C PRO A 106 5.51 -1.69 -2.01
N ASN A 107 4.34 -1.07 -1.90
CA ASN A 107 3.55 -0.57 -3.02
C ASN A 107 3.37 0.95 -2.99
N VAL A 108 2.73 1.49 -4.03
CA VAL A 108 2.49 2.95 -4.16
C VAL A 108 1.83 3.58 -2.93
N ASP A 109 0.92 2.88 -2.26
CA ASP A 109 0.16 3.38 -1.10
C ASP A 109 1.03 3.58 0.15
N ALA A 110 2.23 2.96 0.19
CA ALA A 110 3.18 3.13 1.28
C ALA A 110 3.87 4.51 1.27
N ALA A 111 3.90 5.21 0.13
CA ALA A 111 4.59 6.51 -0.01
C ALA A 111 3.64 7.68 -0.28
N SER A 112 2.60 7.48 -1.13
CA SER A 112 1.74 8.55 -1.65
C SER A 112 1.17 9.47 -0.58
N GLY A 113 0.70 8.91 0.54
CA GLY A 113 0.07 9.69 1.60
C GLY A 113 1.02 10.67 2.29
N SER A 114 2.29 10.31 2.48
CA SER A 114 3.29 11.20 3.10
C SER A 114 3.55 12.45 2.24
N LEU A 115 3.59 12.28 0.91
CA LEU A 115 3.79 13.37 -0.04
C LEU A 115 2.58 14.30 -0.10
N LEU A 116 1.36 13.74 -0.17
CA LEU A 116 0.12 14.51 -0.12
C LEU A 116 0.04 15.33 1.17
N TYR A 117 0.38 14.71 2.30
CA TYR A 117 0.37 15.36 3.61
C TYR A 117 1.37 16.51 3.71
N HIS A 118 2.59 16.30 3.21
CA HIS A 118 3.66 17.31 3.19
C HIS A 118 3.19 18.59 2.48
N TYR A 119 2.57 18.46 1.31
CA TYR A 119 2.05 19.61 0.54
C TYR A 119 0.68 20.12 1.00
N GLY A 120 0.23 19.73 2.20
CA GLY A 120 -0.93 20.33 2.87
C GLY A 120 -2.26 19.60 2.66
N LEU A 121 -2.31 18.50 1.90
CA LEU A 121 -3.51 17.69 1.77
C LEU A 121 -3.62 16.76 3.00
N LYS A 122 -4.19 17.28 4.08
CA LYS A 122 -4.29 16.60 5.38
C LYS A 122 -5.65 15.93 5.63
N GLN A 123 -6.61 16.06 4.70
CA GLN A 123 -7.94 15.45 4.79
C GLN A 123 -7.90 14.04 4.19
N PHE A 124 -7.76 13.02 5.04
CA PHE A 124 -7.45 11.66 4.58
C PHE A 124 -8.59 11.03 3.77
N ASP A 125 -9.83 11.37 4.11
CA ASP A 125 -11.01 10.90 3.39
C ASP A 125 -11.02 11.42 1.94
N PHE A 126 -10.28 12.51 1.66
CA PHE A 126 -10.15 13.07 0.32
C PHE A 126 -9.10 12.34 -0.56
N TYR A 127 -8.24 11.49 0.01
CA TYR A 127 -7.22 10.77 -0.78
C TYR A 127 -7.84 9.84 -1.83
N THR A 128 -9.03 9.28 -1.56
CA THR A 128 -9.73 8.45 -2.55
C THR A 128 -10.23 9.28 -3.74
N VAL A 129 -10.51 10.58 -3.55
CA VAL A 129 -10.92 11.48 -4.64
C VAL A 129 -9.76 11.70 -5.61
N THR A 130 -8.55 11.97 -5.11
CA THR A 130 -7.37 12.13 -5.97
C THR A 130 -7.05 10.83 -6.72
N PHE A 131 -7.21 9.69 -6.06
CA PHE A 131 -7.08 8.38 -6.70
C PHE A 131 -8.13 8.16 -7.81
N GLY A 132 -9.39 8.50 -7.56
CA GLY A 132 -10.48 8.42 -8.54
C GLY A 132 -10.21 9.26 -9.79
N THR A 133 -9.77 10.50 -9.62
CA THR A 133 -9.39 11.39 -10.72
C THR A 133 -8.26 10.80 -11.56
N SER A 134 -7.21 10.26 -10.93
CA SER A 134 -6.12 9.57 -11.64
C SER A 134 -6.62 8.33 -12.40
N ARG A 135 -7.48 7.52 -11.76
CA ARG A 135 -7.98 6.26 -12.33
C ARG A 135 -8.92 6.48 -13.51
N ALA A 136 -9.63 7.61 -13.55
CA ALA A 136 -10.52 7.97 -14.65
C ALA A 136 -9.81 7.97 -16.01
N MET A 137 -8.54 8.40 -16.07
CA MET A 137 -7.77 8.41 -17.33
C MET A 137 -7.67 7.01 -17.95
N GLY A 138 -7.34 5.99 -17.15
CA GLY A 138 -7.25 4.61 -17.64
C GLY A 138 -8.61 4.00 -17.95
N GLY A 139 -9.57 4.15 -17.01
CA GLY A 139 -10.90 3.57 -17.14
C GLY A 139 -11.68 4.13 -18.34
N LEU A 140 -11.65 5.44 -18.56
CA LEU A 140 -12.33 6.07 -19.69
C LEU A 140 -11.63 5.76 -21.02
N SER A 141 -10.30 5.69 -21.04
CA SER A 141 -9.57 5.28 -22.26
C SER A 141 -9.94 3.85 -22.67
N GLN A 142 -10.01 2.92 -21.73
CA GLN A 142 -10.47 1.56 -22.00
C GLN A 142 -11.94 1.55 -22.46
N LEU A 143 -12.80 2.34 -21.82
CA LEU A 143 -14.22 2.41 -22.19
C LEU A 143 -14.42 2.86 -23.64
N VAL A 144 -13.63 3.81 -24.14
CA VAL A 144 -13.65 4.24 -25.54
C VAL A 144 -13.32 3.05 -26.46
N TRP A 145 -12.26 2.30 -26.15
CA TRP A 145 -11.87 1.12 -26.92
C TRP A 145 -12.90 0.00 -26.87
N ASP A 146 -13.52 -0.22 -25.72
CA ASP A 146 -14.57 -1.24 -25.59
C ASP A 146 -15.76 -0.95 -26.52
N ARG A 147 -16.08 0.34 -26.75
CA ARG A 147 -17.12 0.76 -27.70
C ARG A 147 -16.64 0.66 -29.15
N ALA A 148 -15.42 1.11 -29.43
CA ALA A 148 -14.82 1.00 -30.76
C ALA A 148 -14.72 -0.46 -31.25
N LEU A 149 -14.42 -1.39 -30.35
CA LEU A 149 -14.33 -2.83 -30.62
C LEU A 149 -15.69 -3.55 -30.56
N GLY A 150 -16.78 -2.86 -30.19
CA GLY A 150 -18.10 -3.45 -30.07
C GLY A 150 -18.18 -4.58 -29.03
N LEU A 151 -17.43 -4.48 -27.92
CA LEU A 151 -17.43 -5.53 -26.90
C LEU A 151 -18.84 -5.72 -26.31
N PRO A 152 -19.30 -6.98 -26.14
CA PRO A 152 -20.65 -7.28 -25.68
C PRO A 152 -20.82 -7.00 -24.19
N ILE A 153 -22.04 -7.16 -23.69
CA ILE A 153 -22.33 -7.06 -22.26
C ILE A 153 -21.59 -8.15 -21.46
N GLU A 154 -20.92 -7.75 -20.38
CA GLU A 154 -20.36 -8.70 -19.41
C GLU A 154 -21.50 -9.34 -18.60
N ARG A 155 -21.66 -10.67 -18.73
CA ARG A 155 -22.74 -11.42 -18.05
C ARG A 155 -22.24 -12.75 -17.46
N PRO A 156 -21.47 -12.73 -16.36
CA PRO A 156 -21.01 -13.94 -15.69
C PRO A 156 -22.18 -14.72 -15.07
N LYS A 157 -22.05 -16.05 -15.00
CA LYS A 157 -23.04 -16.92 -14.35
C LYS A 157 -22.70 -17.09 -12.87
N SER A 158 -23.62 -16.71 -12.00
CA SER A 158 -23.52 -17.00 -10.56
C SER A 158 -24.07 -18.40 -10.24
N LEU A 159 -23.50 -19.02 -9.22
CA LEU A 159 -23.95 -20.32 -8.69
C LEU A 159 -24.05 -20.24 -7.17
N SER A 160 -25.10 -20.85 -6.61
CA SER A 160 -25.20 -21.05 -5.17
C SER A 160 -24.33 -22.23 -4.73
N MET A 161 -24.04 -22.34 -3.43
CA MET A 161 -23.33 -23.50 -2.88
C MET A 161 -24.08 -24.81 -3.13
N GLU A 162 -25.41 -24.80 -3.11
CA GLU A 162 -26.22 -25.96 -3.48
C GLU A 162 -26.04 -26.36 -4.94
N ALA A 163 -26.02 -25.38 -5.85
CA ALA A 163 -25.78 -25.63 -7.27
C ALA A 163 -24.37 -26.20 -7.50
N ILE A 164 -23.37 -25.70 -6.77
CA ILE A 164 -22.00 -26.23 -6.82
C ILE A 164 -21.96 -27.68 -6.30
N LYS A 165 -22.55 -27.96 -5.13
CA LYS A 165 -22.62 -29.32 -4.55
C LYS A 165 -23.23 -30.33 -5.52
N LYS A 166 -24.38 -29.97 -6.11
CA LYS A 166 -25.04 -30.77 -7.15
C LYS A 166 -24.14 -31.01 -8.37
N LEU A 167 -23.35 -30.02 -8.76
CA LEU A 167 -22.46 -30.10 -9.93
C LEU A 167 -21.23 -31.00 -9.68
N ILE A 168 -20.78 -31.10 -8.43
CA ILE A 168 -19.65 -31.97 -8.02
C ILE A 168 -20.08 -33.30 -7.40
N ASN A 169 -21.39 -33.61 -7.38
CA ASN A 169 -21.97 -34.80 -6.74
C ASN A 169 -21.56 -34.99 -5.27
N ALA A 170 -21.43 -33.90 -4.51
CA ALA A 170 -21.12 -33.90 -3.08
C ALA A 170 -22.31 -33.50 -2.21
#